data_AF-A0AAQ4CQJ4-F1
#
_entry.id   AF-A0AAQ4CQJ4-F1
#
_cell.length_a   1.000
_cell.length_b   1.000
_cell.length_c   1.000
_cell.angle_alpha   90.00
_cell.angle_beta   90.00
_cell.angle_gamma   90.00
#
_symmetry.space_group_name_H-M   'P 1'
#
loop_
_entity.id
_entity.type
_entity.pdbx_description
1 polymer ?
#
loop_
_entity_poly.entity_id
_entity_poly.type
_entity_poly.pdbx_seq_one_letter_code
_entity_poly.pdbx_strand_id
1 'polypeptide(L)'
;MRAEIKITMKKVLGREFHLYDLRSFFASYMLKQGVSPMIVNLLQGRAPPQQFQILQQHYFVMSDIELQQYYDKYAPRLLNEQHRFMSFYF
;
A
#
# COMPACT_ATOMS: atom_id res chain seq x y z
N MET A 1 -8.17 14.97 7.26
CA MET A 1 -7.73 13.88 6.36
C MET A 1 -8.56 13.72 5.09
N ARG A 2 -9.77 13.12 5.06
CA ARG A 2 -10.47 12.85 3.77
C ARG A 2 -10.81 14.10 2.95
N ALA A 3 -11.25 15.18 3.60
CA ALA A 3 -11.59 16.44 2.94
C ALA A 3 -10.36 17.12 2.32
N GLU A 4 -9.23 17.07 3.03
CA GLU A 4 -7.96 17.65 2.61
C GLU A 4 -7.39 16.98 1.36
N ILE A 5 -7.47 15.64 1.29
CA ILE A 5 -7.09 14.89 0.09
C ILE A 5 -7.93 15.35 -1.11
N LYS A 6 -9.25 15.50 -0.94
CA LYS A 6 -10.13 15.98 -2.02
C LYS A 6 -9.82 17.41 -2.47
N ILE A 7 -9.55 18.31 -1.51
CA ILE A 7 -9.16 19.70 -1.80
C ILE A 7 -7.86 19.72 -2.61
N THR A 8 -6.85 18.96 -2.19
CA THR A 8 -5.57 18.87 -2.91
C THR A 8 -5.74 18.26 -4.29
N MET A 9 -6.56 17.22 -4.45
CA MET A 9 -6.87 16.62 -5.75
C MET A 9 -7.49 17.63 -6.71
N LYS A 10 -8.49 18.40 -6.25
CA LYS A 10 -9.07 19.49 -7.04
C LYS A 10 -8.03 20.53 -7.43
N LYS A 11 -7.20 20.97 -6.47
CA LYS A 11 -6.18 22.01 -6.69
C LYS A 11 -5.10 21.58 -7.68
N VAL A 12 -4.64 20.34 -7.62
CA VAL A 12 -3.50 19.84 -8.42
C VAL A 12 -3.93 19.23 -9.75
N LEU A 13 -5.05 18.49 -9.76
CA LEU A 13 -5.47 17.69 -10.91
C LEU A 13 -6.68 18.28 -11.64
N GLY A 14 -7.34 19.30 -11.09
CA GLY A 14 -8.57 19.88 -11.64
C GLY A 14 -9.79 18.93 -11.61
N ARG A 15 -9.65 17.76 -11.00
CA ARG A 15 -10.70 16.72 -10.92
C ARG A 15 -10.62 15.95 -9.61
N GLU A 16 -11.75 15.33 -9.24
CA GLU A 16 -11.80 14.36 -8.15
C GLU A 16 -11.91 12.93 -8.71
N PHE A 17 -11.16 12.00 -8.13
CA PHE A 17 -11.37 10.56 -8.28
C PHE A 17 -11.80 9.97 -6.92
N HIS A 18 -12.34 8.75 -6.90
CA HIS A 18 -12.74 8.15 -5.63
C HIS A 18 -11.51 7.67 -4.87
N LEU A 19 -11.47 7.87 -3.54
CA LEU A 19 -10.38 7.35 -2.70
C LEU A 19 -10.24 5.82 -2.81
N TYR A 20 -11.33 5.13 -3.11
CA TYR A 20 -11.33 3.69 -3.37
C TYR A 20 -10.55 3.33 -4.65
N ASP A 21 -10.48 4.23 -5.63
CA ASP A 21 -9.73 4.01 -6.88
C ASP A 21 -8.23 3.97 -6.62
N LEU A 22 -7.71 4.80 -5.68
CA LEU A 22 -6.29 4.72 -5.28
C LEU A 22 -5.95 3.36 -4.68
N ARG A 23 -6.84 2.85 -3.83
CA ARG A 23 -6.66 1.56 -3.18
C ARG A 23 -6.74 0.41 -4.20
N SER A 24 -7.64 0.50 -5.18
CA SER A 24 -7.71 -0.45 -6.30
C SER A 24 -6.48 -0.37 -7.19
N PHE A 25 -6.03 0.84 -7.53
CA PHE A 25 -4.80 1.08 -8.29
C PHE A 25 -3.59 0.46 -7.60
N PHE A 26 -3.41 0.69 -6.29
CA PHE A 26 -2.32 0.11 -5.53
C PHE A 26 -2.31 -1.42 -5.62
N ALA A 27 -3.46 -2.07 -5.41
CA ALA A 27 -3.56 -3.53 -5.49
C ALA A 27 -3.20 -4.03 -6.90
N SER A 28 -3.81 -3.45 -7.94
CA SER A 28 -3.56 -3.84 -9.32
C SER A 28 -2.10 -3.62 -9.74
N TYR A 29 -1.47 -2.54 -9.28
CA TYR A 29 -0.06 -2.28 -9.53
C TYR A 29 0.84 -3.34 -8.87
N MET A 30 0.64 -3.62 -7.59
CA MET A 30 1.44 -4.60 -6.84
C MET A 30 1.31 -6.01 -7.43
N LEU A 31 0.09 -6.42 -7.79
CA LEU A 31 -0.16 -7.69 -8.47
C LEU A 31 0.56 -7.76 -9.82
N LYS A 32 0.55 -6.68 -10.60
CA LYS A 32 1.27 -6.59 -11.87
C LYS A 32 2.80 -6.72 -11.69
N GLN A 33 3.35 -6.29 -10.55
CA GLN A 33 4.77 -6.46 -10.21
C GLN A 33 5.11 -7.87 -9.70
N GLY A 34 4.14 -8.79 -9.66
CA GLY A 34 4.33 -10.17 -9.20
C GLY A 34 4.23 -10.36 -7.69
N VAL A 35 3.74 -9.36 -6.95
CA VAL A 35 3.50 -9.50 -5.51
C VAL A 35 2.31 -10.42 -5.27
N SER A 36 2.46 -11.36 -4.33
CA SER A 36 1.39 -12.30 -3.97
C SER A 36 0.12 -11.57 -3.52
N PRO A 37 -1.08 -12.01 -3.95
CA PRO A 37 -2.35 -11.45 -3.48
C PRO A 37 -2.49 -11.42 -1.95
N MET A 38 -1.88 -12.39 -1.26
CA MET A 38 -1.84 -12.45 0.20
C MET A 38 -1.10 -11.24 0.79
N ILE A 39 0.09 -10.92 0.29
CA ILE A 39 0.91 -9.79 0.75
C ILE A 39 0.17 -8.47 0.47
N VAL A 40 -0.45 -8.36 -0.71
CA VAL A 40 -1.28 -7.19 -1.06
C VAL A 40 -2.44 -7.03 -0.07
N ASN A 41 -3.13 -8.11 0.29
CA ASN A 41 -4.23 -8.07 1.25
C ASN A 41 -3.75 -7.71 2.67
N LEU A 42 -2.58 -8.19 3.08
CA LEU A 42 -1.95 -7.81 4.36
C LEU A 42 -1.62 -6.31 4.38
N LEU A 43 -0.92 -5.79 3.37
CA LEU A 43 -0.57 -4.37 3.25
C LEU A 43 -1.81 -3.46 3.20
N GLN A 44 -2.94 -3.95 2.70
CA GLN A 44 -4.19 -3.21 2.65
C GLN A 44 -5.06 -3.35 3.91
N GLY A 45 -4.64 -4.15 4.90
CA GLY A 45 -5.44 -4.45 6.08
C GLY A 45 -6.74 -5.19 5.77
N ARG A 46 -6.79 -5.94 4.65
CA ARG A 46 -7.97 -6.68 4.18
C ARG A 46 -7.97 -8.15 4.56
N ALA A 47 -6.91 -8.65 5.19
CA ALA A 47 -6.83 -10.04 5.62
C ALA A 47 -7.87 -10.30 6.71
N PRO A 48 -8.84 -11.22 6.51
CA PRO A 48 -9.75 -11.64 7.57
C PRO A 48 -8.96 -12.28 8.73
N PRO A 49 -9.43 -12.17 9.98
CA PRO A 49 -8.71 -12.69 11.15
C PRO A 49 -8.35 -14.19 11.05
N GLN A 50 -9.21 -14.97 10.39
CA GLN A 50 -9.00 -16.40 10.15
C GLN A 50 -7.83 -16.65 9.19
N GLN A 51 -7.69 -15.84 8.14
CA GLN A 51 -6.51 -15.90 7.28
C GLN A 51 -5.27 -15.44 8.06
N PHE A 52 -5.39 -14.42 8.92
CA PHE A 52 -4.28 -13.97 9.77
C PHE A 52 -3.75 -15.08 10.69
N GLN A 53 -4.63 -15.89 11.29
CA GLN A 53 -4.24 -17.04 12.12
C GLN A 53 -3.54 -18.14 11.32
N ILE A 54 -4.08 -18.50 10.15
CA ILE A 54 -3.46 -19.48 9.23
C ILE A 54 -2.09 -18.99 8.77
N LEU A 55 -1.95 -17.68 8.53
CA LEU A 55 -0.70 -17.05 8.11
C LEU A 55 0.36 -17.08 9.21
N GLN A 56 0.00 -16.78 10.46
CA GLN A 56 0.92 -16.92 11.60
C GLN A 56 1.40 -18.37 11.79
N GLN A 57 0.55 -19.35 11.49
CA GLN A 57 0.82 -20.76 11.76
C GLN A 57 1.60 -21.47 10.64
N HIS A 58 1.40 -21.10 9.36
CA HIS A 58 1.95 -21.83 8.22
C HIS A 58 2.99 -21.06 7.39
N TYR A 59 2.96 -19.73 7.39
CA TYR A 59 4.00 -18.90 6.77
C TYR A 59 4.71 -18.15 7.89
N PHE A 60 5.76 -18.80 8.40
CA PHE A 60 6.78 -18.27 9.30
C PHE A 60 6.80 -16.73 9.31
N VAL A 61 6.15 -16.14 10.31
CA VAL A 61 6.25 -14.74 10.78
C VAL A 61 6.80 -13.78 9.70
N MET A 62 6.00 -13.45 8.67
CA MET A 62 6.40 -12.33 7.80
C MET A 62 6.42 -11.09 8.68
N SER A 63 7.62 -10.64 9.04
CA SER A 63 7.80 -9.56 10.00
C SER A 63 7.36 -8.24 9.37
N ASP A 64 7.07 -7.25 10.21
CA ASP A 64 6.79 -5.89 9.73
C ASP A 64 7.93 -5.36 8.85
N ILE A 65 9.17 -5.80 9.12
CA ILE A 65 10.37 -5.48 8.33
C ILE A 65 10.28 -6.07 6.92
N GLU A 66 9.85 -7.33 6.78
CA GLU A 66 9.70 -7.95 5.46
C GLU A 66 8.55 -7.33 4.68
N LEU A 67 7.42 -7.03 5.35
CA LEU A 67 6.32 -6.30 4.73
C LEU A 67 6.77 -4.93 4.23
N GLN A 68 7.58 -4.22 5.02
CA GLN A 68 8.20 -2.97 4.63
C GLN A 68 9.14 -3.16 3.41
N GLN A 69 9.99 -4.19 3.41
CA GLN A 69 10.87 -4.48 2.26
C GLN A 69 10.07 -4.78 0.99
N TYR A 70 8.96 -5.51 1.09
CA TYR A 70 8.04 -5.76 -0.03
C TYR A 70 7.42 -4.45 -0.51
N TYR A 71 6.97 -3.59 0.40
CA TYR A 71 6.45 -2.27 0.05
C TYR A 71 7.51 -1.43 -0.67
N ASP A 72 8.70 -1.28 -0.09
CA ASP A 72 9.78 -0.45 -0.63
C ASP A 72 10.25 -0.94 -2.00
N LYS A 73 10.26 -2.26 -2.21
CA LYS A 73 10.69 -2.87 -3.47
C LYS A 73 9.65 -2.71 -4.58
N TYR A 74 8.36 -2.90 -4.27
CA TYR A 74 7.32 -3.09 -5.29
C TYR A 74 6.28 -1.98 -5.36
N ALA A 75 6.14 -1.11 -4.35
CA ALA A 75 5.13 -0.07 -4.35
C ALA A 75 5.37 0.95 -5.48
N PRO A 76 4.30 1.61 -5.98
CA PRO A 76 4.44 2.68 -6.95
C PRO A 76 5.42 3.76 -6.47
N ARG A 77 6.49 3.98 -7.22
CA ARG A 77 7.47 5.04 -6.92
C ARG A 77 6.90 6.37 -7.40
N LEU A 78 6.38 7.17 -6.46
CA LEU A 78 5.74 8.45 -6.74
C LEU A 78 6.74 9.63 -6.72
N LEU A 79 7.92 9.45 -6.13
CA LEU A 79 8.95 10.48 -6.00
C LEU A 79 10.31 9.95 -6.48
N ASN A 80 11.11 10.83 -7.08
CA ASN A 80 12.50 10.54 -7.44
C ASN A 80 13.35 10.35 -6.18
N GLU A 81 14.46 9.60 -6.26
CA GLU A 81 15.22 9.07 -5.12
C GLU A 81 15.70 10.12 -4.09
N GLN A 82 15.75 11.40 -4.46
CA GLN A 82 16.18 12.52 -3.62
C GLN A 82 15.23 12.87 -2.46
N HIS A 83 14.00 12.34 -2.40
CA HIS A 83 13.01 12.70 -1.36
C HIS A 83 12.71 11.59 -0.33
N ARG A 84 13.49 10.50 -0.32
CA ARG A 84 13.18 9.27 0.44
C ARG A 84 13.39 9.37 1.96
N PHE A 85 14.26 10.24 2.45
CA PHE A 85 14.69 10.22 3.86
C PHE A 85 13.68 10.75 4.89
N MET A 86 12.56 11.36 4.46
CA MET A 86 11.66 12.06 5.37
C MET A 86 10.27 11.42 5.54
N SER A 87 9.97 10.32 4.84
CA SER A 87 8.57 9.92 4.65
C SER A 87 8.01 8.89 5.64
N PHE A 88 8.81 8.37 6.58
CA PHE A 88 8.38 7.32 7.52
C PHE A 88 8.51 7.68 9.01
N TYR A 89 8.72 8.95 9.35
CA TYR A 89 8.71 9.46 10.73
C TYR A 89 7.39 10.19 11.10
N PHE A 90 6.25 9.67 10.65
CA PHE A 90 4.93 10.12 11.11
C PHE A 90 4.06 8.94 11.52
#